data_AF-A0A0M2RE51-F1
#
_entry.id   AF-A0A0M2RE51-F1
#
_cell.length_a   1.000
_cell.length_b   1.000
_cell.length_c   1.000
_cell.angle_alpha   90.00
_cell.angle_beta   90.00
_cell.angle_gamma   90.00
#
_symmetry.space_group_name_H-M   'P 1'
#
loop_
_entity.id
_entity.type
_entity.pdbx_description
1 polymer ?
#
loop_
_entity_poly.entity_id
_entity_poly.type
_entity_poly.pdbx_seq_one_letter_code
_entity_poly.pdbx_strand_id
1 'polypeptide(L)'
;MPKPDTVQNQQKKISAADLVDHLSSENLIADPEGINTFIQAQQQMPDIPIYLKILSGIGAFIASVCFIAFLVLIEVINFNNPVGALTTSVIFIVAAIGLYTATSDDSTTGKNFFLQVSFALMGTGKFLFIFATLESFGEDLLAIALSSCLITALTYPFYRLHVERFMSCCGVLYVILLNILWGDKLGLPTDIAFNLFILGQLVAAGWLLFHPRVPAFFQPLSQALIVGLAGSVLFLSSHTEFNYLDNPLVISPSISNILFALALIFLIIWAAGGKEHMKREPVIVGVIGAILLAVLSAPGILLSLGLMIFGYARHDRLFTLFGFVLLPVFLWLYYYNLDISLLQKSIILVTSGIVMIAGKFYLKLRGWDRAAPQEPLKNEIVDKGDTSCA
;
A
#
# COMPACT_ATOMS: atom_id res chain seq x y z
N MET A 1 -56.07 15.20 -31.91
CA MET A 1 -54.77 14.51 -31.82
C MET A 1 -53.67 15.51 -31.51
N PRO A 2 -53.25 15.63 -30.24
CA PRO A 2 -51.92 16.12 -29.88
C PRO A 2 -51.02 14.96 -29.43
N LYS A 3 -49.72 15.08 -29.72
CA LYS A 3 -48.66 14.09 -29.46
C LYS A 3 -48.33 14.02 -27.95
N PRO A 4 -47.88 12.86 -27.44
CA PRO A 4 -47.57 12.68 -26.02
C PRO A 4 -46.18 13.22 -25.66
N ASP A 5 -46.10 13.81 -24.47
CA ASP A 5 -44.90 14.35 -23.85
C ASP A 5 -43.85 13.25 -23.58
N THR A 6 -42.69 13.38 -24.21
CA THR A 6 -41.50 12.58 -23.92
C THR A 6 -40.74 13.21 -22.77
N VAL A 7 -41.00 12.75 -21.54
CA VAL A 7 -40.14 13.00 -20.37
C VAL A 7 -38.84 12.22 -20.57
N GLN A 8 -37.79 12.88 -21.06
CA GLN A 8 -36.43 12.36 -21.06
C GLN A 8 -35.84 12.46 -19.65
N ASN A 9 -35.85 11.35 -18.93
CA ASN A 9 -35.19 11.21 -17.63
C ASN A 9 -33.67 11.03 -17.87
N GLN A 10 -32.95 12.12 -18.12
CA GLN A 10 -31.48 12.12 -18.09
C GLN A 10 -31.04 12.19 -16.63
N GLN A 11 -30.40 11.12 -16.14
CA GLN A 11 -29.58 11.17 -14.91
C GLN A 11 -28.46 12.20 -15.11
N LYS A 12 -28.74 13.45 -14.71
CA LYS A 12 -27.77 14.54 -14.68
C LYS A 12 -26.70 14.15 -13.65
N LYS A 13 -25.43 13.99 -14.07
CA LYS A 13 -24.29 13.94 -13.15
C LYS A 13 -24.24 15.29 -12.44
N ILE A 14 -24.82 15.35 -11.24
CA ILE A 14 -24.79 16.55 -10.40
C ILE A 14 -23.33 16.77 -10.00
N SER A 15 -22.74 17.89 -10.42
CA SER A 15 -21.41 18.30 -9.98
C SER A 15 -21.46 18.69 -8.50
N ALA A 16 -20.33 18.59 -7.78
CA ALA A 16 -20.26 19.06 -6.39
C ALA A 16 -20.71 20.52 -6.25
N ALA A 17 -20.46 21.35 -7.27
CA ALA A 17 -20.95 22.73 -7.34
C ALA A 17 -22.49 22.81 -7.49
N ASP A 18 -23.09 21.97 -8.35
CA ASP A 18 -24.55 21.91 -8.52
C ASP A 18 -25.25 21.47 -7.22
N LEU A 19 -24.59 20.62 -6.41
CA LEU A 19 -25.10 20.16 -5.12
C LEU A 19 -25.07 21.28 -4.07
N VAL A 20 -24.01 22.09 -4.05
CA VAL A 20 -23.90 23.26 -3.15
C VAL A 20 -24.91 24.33 -3.53
N ASP A 21 -25.11 24.60 -4.82
CA ASP A 21 -26.13 25.53 -5.28
C ASP A 21 -27.54 25.05 -4.92
N HIS A 22 -27.80 23.75 -5.02
CA HIS A 22 -29.07 23.16 -4.61
C HIS A 22 -29.30 23.25 -3.09
N LEU A 23 -28.30 22.93 -2.28
CA LEU A 23 -28.37 23.01 -0.82
C LEU A 23 -28.44 24.47 -0.31
N SER A 24 -27.84 25.40 -1.05
CA SER A 24 -27.99 26.85 -0.80
C SER A 24 -29.41 27.31 -1.14
N SER A 25 -30.02 26.80 -2.21
CA SER A 25 -31.40 27.14 -2.59
C SER A 25 -32.43 26.65 -1.57
N GLU A 26 -32.12 25.59 -0.81
CA GLU A 26 -32.94 25.08 0.29
C GLU A 26 -32.62 25.72 1.66
N ASN A 27 -31.76 26.75 1.72
CA ASN A 27 -31.37 27.46 2.96
C ASN A 27 -30.70 26.56 4.03
N LEU A 28 -30.12 25.43 3.64
CA LEU A 28 -29.47 24.47 4.55
C LEU A 28 -28.00 24.80 4.84
N ILE A 29 -27.42 25.77 4.13
CA ILE A 29 -26.00 26.16 4.23
C ILE A 29 -25.89 27.66 4.52
N ALA A 30 -25.10 28.03 5.52
CA ALA A 30 -24.92 29.43 5.96
C ALA A 30 -23.87 30.22 5.16
N ASP A 31 -22.94 29.53 4.47
CA ASP A 31 -21.88 30.17 3.67
C ASP A 31 -21.56 29.35 2.39
N PRO A 32 -22.32 29.57 1.29
CA PRO A 32 -22.10 28.88 0.02
C PRO A 32 -20.81 29.30 -0.68
N GLU A 33 -20.31 30.53 -0.49
CA GLU A 33 -19.06 31.01 -1.09
C GLU A 33 -17.83 30.36 -0.44
N GLY A 34 -17.82 30.22 0.89
CA GLY A 34 -16.77 29.50 1.63
C GLY A 34 -16.67 28.01 1.25
N ILE A 35 -17.80 27.36 0.96
CA ILE A 35 -17.82 25.97 0.52
C ILE A 35 -17.38 25.83 -0.94
N ASN A 36 -17.82 26.72 -1.83
CA ASN A 36 -17.37 26.70 -3.23
C ASN A 36 -15.87 26.98 -3.35
N THR A 37 -15.32 27.87 -2.53
CA THR A 37 -13.86 28.12 -2.46
C THR A 37 -13.10 26.93 -1.86
N PHE A 38 -13.65 26.23 -0.86
CA PHE A 38 -13.09 24.98 -0.34
C PHE A 38 -13.10 23.85 -1.39
N ILE A 39 -14.21 23.68 -2.13
CA ILE A 39 -14.32 22.69 -3.20
C ILE A 39 -13.37 23.03 -4.35
N GLN A 40 -13.27 24.30 -4.73
CA GLN A 40 -12.31 24.74 -5.74
C GLN A 40 -10.87 24.55 -5.27
N ALA A 41 -10.54 24.85 -4.02
CA ALA A 41 -9.21 24.59 -3.45
C ALA A 41 -8.88 23.08 -3.43
N GLN A 42 -9.88 22.22 -3.23
CA GLN A 42 -9.73 20.77 -3.25
C GLN A 42 -9.66 20.20 -4.67
N GLN A 43 -10.32 20.84 -5.66
CA GLN A 43 -10.26 20.47 -7.08
C GLN A 43 -9.05 21.04 -7.81
N GLN A 44 -8.51 22.18 -7.38
CA GLN A 44 -7.35 22.87 -7.95
C GLN A 44 -6.00 22.41 -7.41
N MET A 45 -5.96 21.42 -6.51
CA MET A 45 -4.76 20.62 -6.33
C MET A 45 -4.82 19.49 -7.37
N PRO A 46 -4.26 19.64 -8.59
CA PRO A 46 -3.98 18.48 -9.40
C PRO A 46 -2.99 17.66 -8.58
N ASP A 47 -3.49 16.61 -7.93
CA ASP A 47 -2.66 15.58 -7.36
C ASP A 47 -1.67 15.17 -8.45
N ILE A 48 -0.38 15.48 -8.24
CA ILE A 48 0.66 15.17 -9.22
C ILE A 48 0.43 13.72 -9.64
N PRO A 49 0.19 13.46 -10.94
CA PRO A 49 -0.19 12.14 -11.41
C PRO A 49 0.76 11.09 -10.85
N ILE A 50 0.22 9.96 -10.42
CA ILE A 50 1.00 8.89 -9.77
C ILE A 50 2.21 8.48 -10.62
N TYR A 51 2.06 8.48 -11.96
CA TYR A 51 3.17 8.18 -12.88
C TYR A 51 4.29 9.23 -12.82
N LEU A 52 3.99 10.51 -12.62
CA LEU A 52 5.02 11.56 -12.45
C LEU A 52 5.75 11.40 -11.11
N LYS A 53 5.04 11.01 -10.04
CA LYS A 53 5.67 10.70 -8.74
C LYS A 53 6.64 9.52 -8.85
N ILE A 54 6.24 8.46 -9.55
CA ILE A 54 7.07 7.26 -9.79
C ILE A 54 8.27 7.61 -10.68
N LEU A 55 8.05 8.32 -11.79
CA LEU A 55 9.10 8.70 -12.73
C LEU A 55 10.13 9.64 -12.07
N SER A 56 9.67 10.61 -11.28
CA SER A 56 10.54 11.47 -10.47
C SER A 56 11.30 10.66 -9.42
N GLY A 57 10.66 9.65 -8.84
CA GLY A 57 11.25 8.68 -7.92
C GLY A 57 12.47 7.99 -8.51
N ILE A 58 12.23 7.31 -9.63
CA ILE A 58 13.24 6.54 -10.38
C ILE A 58 14.34 7.47 -10.91
N GLY A 59 13.98 8.61 -11.49
CA GLY A 59 14.93 9.57 -12.04
C GLY A 59 15.89 10.13 -10.99
N ALA A 60 15.39 10.46 -9.79
CA ALA A 60 16.24 10.92 -8.71
C ALA A 60 17.14 9.80 -8.13
N PHE A 61 16.65 8.55 -8.10
CA PHE A 61 17.49 7.42 -7.70
C PHE A 61 18.66 7.21 -8.66
N ILE A 62 18.38 7.18 -9.98
CA ILE A 62 19.42 7.07 -11.01
C ILE A 62 20.38 8.27 -10.92
N ALA A 63 19.85 9.49 -10.77
CA ALA A 63 20.66 10.69 -10.62
C ALA A 63 21.57 10.62 -9.38
N SER A 64 21.08 10.10 -8.25
CA SER A 64 21.89 9.90 -7.04
C SER A 64 23.03 8.92 -7.28
N VAL A 65 22.79 7.78 -7.95
CA VAL A 65 23.84 6.81 -8.27
C VAL A 65 24.90 7.42 -9.20
N CYS A 66 24.48 8.11 -10.26
CA CYS A 66 25.40 8.81 -11.16
C CYS A 66 26.19 9.91 -10.44
N PHE A 67 25.54 10.64 -9.54
CA PHE A 67 26.16 11.71 -8.78
C PHE A 67 27.19 11.17 -7.77
N ILE A 68 26.89 10.06 -7.08
CA ILE A 68 27.88 9.34 -6.26
C ILE A 68 29.07 8.93 -7.11
N ALA A 69 28.83 8.27 -8.26
CA ALA A 69 29.90 7.82 -9.15
C ALA A 69 30.79 8.98 -9.60
N PHE A 70 30.20 10.13 -9.95
CA PHE A 70 30.92 11.35 -10.31
C PHE A 70 31.79 11.89 -9.17
N LEU A 71 31.26 11.94 -7.93
CA LEU A 71 32.01 12.42 -6.76
C LEU A 71 33.19 11.51 -6.42
N VAL A 72 33.05 10.21 -6.66
CA VAL A 72 34.14 9.22 -6.52
C VAL A 72 35.20 9.43 -7.59
N LEU A 73 34.80 9.66 -8.85
CA LEU A 73 35.74 9.87 -9.97
C LEU A 73 36.59 11.14 -9.85
N ILE A 74 36.06 12.21 -9.24
CA ILE A 74 36.82 13.45 -8.98
C ILE A 74 37.66 13.34 -7.70
N GLU A 75 37.64 12.18 -7.03
CA GLU A 75 38.36 11.93 -5.76
C GLU A 75 37.99 12.92 -4.64
N VAL A 76 36.83 13.60 -4.76
CA VAL A 76 36.28 14.46 -3.69
C VAL A 76 35.89 13.60 -2.49
N ILE A 77 35.39 12.40 -2.76
CA ILE A 77 35.06 11.40 -1.75
C ILE A 77 36.10 10.30 -1.83
N ASN A 78 36.95 10.23 -0.82
CA ASN A 78 37.81 9.09 -0.61
C ASN A 78 37.17 8.15 0.40
N PHE A 79 36.77 6.97 -0.06
CA PHE A 79 36.16 5.95 0.78
C PHE A 79 37.10 5.45 1.89
N ASN A 80 38.40 5.67 1.76
CA ASN A 80 39.39 5.32 2.78
C ASN A 80 39.44 6.31 3.97
N ASN A 81 38.69 7.42 3.91
CA ASN A 81 38.57 8.36 5.01
C ASN A 81 37.13 8.41 5.54
N PRO A 82 36.80 7.65 6.60
CA PRO A 82 35.44 7.55 7.11
C PRO A 82 34.91 8.91 7.61
N VAL A 83 35.78 9.76 8.18
CA VAL A 83 35.41 11.10 8.66
C VAL A 83 35.06 12.03 7.49
N GLY A 84 35.78 11.92 6.38
CA GLY A 84 35.47 12.65 5.13
C GLY A 84 34.12 12.23 4.54
N ALA A 85 33.83 10.93 4.50
CA ALA A 85 32.54 10.42 4.02
C ALA A 85 31.37 10.84 4.94
N LEU A 86 31.57 10.81 6.26
CA LEU A 86 30.55 11.25 7.23
C LEU A 86 30.26 12.75 7.09
N THR A 87 31.29 13.59 7.05
CA THR A 87 31.14 15.05 6.92
C THR A 87 30.45 15.43 5.61
N THR A 88 30.85 14.83 4.49
CA THR A 88 30.20 15.05 3.19
C THR A 88 28.74 14.59 3.18
N SER A 89 28.42 13.47 3.83
CA SER A 89 27.03 12.99 3.97
C SER A 89 26.13 14.02 4.67
N VAL A 90 26.61 14.61 5.77
CA VAL A 90 25.86 15.61 6.54
C VAL A 90 25.66 16.88 5.71
N ILE A 91 26.70 17.33 5.00
CA ILE A 91 26.62 18.48 4.10
C ILE A 91 25.54 18.25 3.03
N PHE A 92 25.51 17.08 2.39
CA PHE A 92 24.50 16.78 1.37
C PHE A 92 23.08 16.70 1.93
N ILE A 93 22.89 16.11 3.12
CA ILE A 93 21.56 16.05 3.76
C ILE A 93 21.09 17.44 4.15
N VAL A 94 21.95 18.28 4.73
CA VAL A 94 21.61 19.67 5.10
C VAL A 94 21.31 20.50 3.84
N ALA A 95 22.11 20.36 2.78
CA ALA A 95 21.86 21.02 1.51
C ALA A 95 20.53 20.60 0.88
N ALA A 96 20.21 19.29 0.92
CA ALA A 96 18.92 18.78 0.46
C ALA A 96 17.75 19.38 1.25
N ILE A 97 17.84 19.39 2.58
CA ILE A 97 16.78 19.98 3.43
C ILE A 97 16.63 21.48 3.14
N GLY A 98 17.73 22.22 3.05
CA GLY A 98 17.71 23.66 2.75
C GLY A 98 17.10 23.96 1.38
N LEU A 99 17.45 23.17 0.36
CA LEU A 99 16.89 23.32 -0.98
C LEU A 99 15.39 22.97 -0.99
N TYR A 100 14.98 21.94 -0.26
CA TYR A 100 13.58 21.58 -0.09
C TYR A 100 12.76 22.68 0.59
N THR A 101 13.27 23.27 1.67
CA THR A 101 12.55 24.34 2.39
C THR A 101 12.47 25.60 1.55
N ALA A 102 13.53 25.96 0.82
CA ALA A 102 13.55 27.14 -0.05
C ALA A 102 12.59 27.01 -1.25
N THR A 103 12.36 25.79 -1.75
CA THR A 103 11.55 25.54 -2.96
C THR A 103 10.09 25.21 -2.63
N SER A 104 9.72 25.06 -1.35
CA SER A 104 8.38 24.59 -0.97
C SER A 104 7.27 25.61 -1.25
N ASP A 105 7.56 26.92 -1.19
CA ASP A 105 6.53 27.99 -1.23
C ASP A 105 6.25 28.58 -2.62
N ASP A 106 7.12 28.39 -3.61
CA ASP A 106 6.99 29.02 -4.93
C ASP A 106 6.29 28.10 -5.96
N SER A 107 5.59 28.67 -6.95
CA SER A 107 4.70 27.94 -7.90
C SER A 107 5.27 27.77 -9.32
N THR A 108 6.53 28.12 -9.52
CA THR A 108 7.17 28.17 -10.85
C THR A 108 7.69 26.80 -11.32
N THR A 109 7.71 26.55 -12.64
CA THR A 109 8.17 25.31 -13.30
C THR A 109 9.57 24.82 -12.86
N GLY A 110 10.46 25.72 -12.43
CA GLY A 110 11.77 25.38 -11.87
C GLY A 110 11.71 24.51 -10.59
N LYS A 111 10.59 24.54 -9.87
CA LYS A 111 10.40 23.79 -8.61
C LYS A 111 10.57 22.28 -8.76
N ASN A 112 10.04 21.68 -9.83
CA ASN A 112 10.12 20.23 -10.02
C ASN A 112 11.57 19.78 -10.21
N PHE A 113 12.38 20.58 -10.90
CA PHE A 113 13.82 20.33 -11.06
C PHE A 113 14.55 20.45 -9.72
N PHE A 114 14.37 21.55 -8.98
CA PHE A 114 15.03 21.74 -7.68
C PHE A 114 14.59 20.70 -6.64
N LEU A 115 13.33 20.28 -6.66
CA LEU A 115 12.82 19.20 -5.82
C LEU A 115 13.47 17.85 -6.18
N GLN A 116 13.69 17.58 -7.47
CA GLN A 116 14.37 16.39 -7.94
C GLN A 116 15.87 16.40 -7.58
N VAL A 117 16.53 17.55 -7.69
CA VAL A 117 17.93 17.75 -7.24
C VAL A 117 18.03 17.54 -5.73
N SER A 118 17.14 18.16 -4.95
CA SER A 118 17.03 17.97 -3.50
C SER A 118 16.88 16.49 -3.15
N PHE A 119 16.03 15.76 -3.86
CA PHE A 119 15.82 14.34 -3.61
C PHE A 119 17.07 13.50 -3.97
N ALA A 120 17.77 13.82 -5.07
CA ALA A 120 19.02 13.15 -5.42
C ALA A 120 20.15 13.42 -4.41
N LEU A 121 20.24 14.66 -3.89
CA LEU A 121 21.19 15.03 -2.82
C LEU A 121 20.86 14.30 -1.51
N MET A 122 19.57 14.18 -1.15
CA MET A 122 19.14 13.42 0.02
C MET A 122 19.51 11.93 -0.10
N GLY A 123 19.24 11.32 -1.26
CA GLY A 123 19.62 9.92 -1.52
C GLY A 123 21.13 9.70 -1.43
N THR A 124 21.91 10.62 -2.03
CA THR A 124 23.37 10.60 -2.00
C THR A 124 23.91 10.72 -0.58
N GLY A 125 23.40 11.69 0.19
CA GLY A 125 23.78 11.88 1.58
C GLY A 125 23.48 10.65 2.44
N LYS A 126 22.30 10.03 2.31
CA LYS A 126 21.96 8.80 3.05
C LYS A 126 22.86 7.62 2.68
N PHE A 127 23.15 7.44 1.39
CA PHE A 127 24.04 6.35 0.94
C PHE A 127 25.45 6.53 1.50
N LEU A 128 26.01 7.74 1.42
CA LEU A 128 27.32 8.05 2.00
C LEU A 128 27.36 7.89 3.51
N PHE A 129 26.27 8.24 4.22
CA PHE A 129 26.17 8.03 5.66
C PHE A 129 26.24 6.55 6.04
N ILE A 130 25.50 5.70 5.31
CA ILE A 130 25.52 4.24 5.51
C ILE A 130 26.92 3.71 5.22
N PHE A 131 27.55 4.13 4.12
CA PHE A 131 28.91 3.73 3.77
C PHE A 131 29.94 4.15 4.83
N ALA A 132 29.91 5.40 5.29
CA ALA A 132 30.83 5.89 6.31
C ALA A 132 30.70 5.11 7.63
N THR A 133 29.47 4.69 7.96
CA THR A 133 29.22 3.88 9.15
C THR A 133 29.76 2.45 8.96
N LEU A 134 29.61 1.87 7.78
CA LEU A 134 30.20 0.57 7.44
C LEU A 134 31.73 0.56 7.60
N GLU A 135 32.41 1.58 7.06
CA GLU A 135 33.86 1.68 7.18
C GLU A 135 34.31 1.86 8.64
N SER A 136 33.51 2.57 9.45
CA SER A 136 33.85 2.85 10.86
C SER A 136 33.57 1.69 11.82
N PHE A 137 32.50 0.93 11.57
CA PHE A 137 32.02 -0.12 12.48
C PHE A 137 32.21 -1.55 11.94
N GLY A 138 32.73 -1.71 10.72
CA GLY A 138 32.93 -2.97 10.03
C GLY A 138 31.81 -3.30 9.03
N GLU A 139 32.11 -4.22 8.11
CA GLU A 139 31.22 -4.68 7.02
C GLU A 139 30.05 -5.56 7.51
N ASP A 140 29.38 -5.14 8.57
CA ASP A 140 28.27 -5.85 9.19
C ASP A 140 26.92 -5.39 8.65
N LEU A 141 26.08 -6.32 8.20
CA LEU A 141 24.69 -6.01 7.79
C LEU A 141 23.87 -5.33 8.91
N LEU A 142 24.21 -5.60 10.18
CA LEU A 142 23.56 -4.98 11.33
C LEU A 142 23.91 -3.48 11.39
N ALA A 143 25.15 -3.11 11.10
CA ALA A 143 25.56 -1.70 11.02
C ALA A 143 24.82 -0.98 9.88
N ILE A 144 24.58 -1.64 8.74
CA ILE A 144 23.75 -1.11 7.64
C ILE A 144 22.30 -0.91 8.10
N ALA A 145 21.71 -1.89 8.78
CA ALA A 145 20.34 -1.81 9.27
C ALA A 145 20.16 -0.68 10.30
N LEU A 146 21.07 -0.56 11.27
CA LEU A 146 21.03 0.49 12.28
C LEU A 146 21.30 1.87 11.70
N SER A 147 22.30 2.03 10.84
CA SER A 147 22.61 3.32 10.20
C SER A 147 21.49 3.79 9.28
N SER A 148 20.92 2.89 8.46
CA SER A 148 19.77 3.20 7.60
C SER A 148 18.51 3.57 8.42
N CYS A 149 18.25 2.86 9.52
CA CYS A 149 17.16 3.18 10.44
C CYS A 149 17.38 4.55 11.11
N LEU A 150 18.58 4.80 11.63
CA LEU A 150 18.94 6.05 12.29
C LEU A 150 18.81 7.24 11.34
N ILE A 151 19.41 7.17 10.16
CA ILE A 151 19.38 8.29 9.21
C ILE A 151 17.97 8.55 8.68
N THR A 152 17.18 7.48 8.49
CA THR A 152 15.78 7.62 8.09
C THR A 152 14.96 8.25 9.20
N ALA A 153 15.11 7.82 10.45
CA ALA A 153 14.41 8.42 11.60
C ALA A 153 14.77 9.91 11.78
N LEU A 154 16.05 10.27 11.61
CA LEU A 154 16.52 11.64 11.72
C LEU A 154 15.97 12.55 10.61
N THR A 155 15.91 12.05 9.37
CA THR A 155 15.47 12.84 8.20
C THR A 155 13.95 12.89 8.04
N TYR A 156 13.21 11.89 8.58
CA TYR A 156 11.76 11.77 8.46
C TYR A 156 10.97 13.03 8.87
N PRO A 157 11.22 13.68 10.02
CA PRO A 157 10.45 14.86 10.42
C PRO A 157 10.74 16.10 9.56
N PHE A 158 11.97 16.26 9.08
CA PHE A 158 12.42 17.47 8.37
C PHE A 158 12.07 17.44 6.87
N TYR A 159 12.24 16.29 6.22
CA TYR A 159 11.99 16.16 4.79
C TYR A 159 10.58 15.65 4.53
N ARG A 160 9.68 16.50 3.99
CA ARG A 160 8.23 16.17 3.87
C ARG A 160 7.82 15.59 2.51
N LEU A 161 8.77 15.25 1.64
CA LEU A 161 8.46 14.65 0.35
C LEU A 161 7.98 13.20 0.51
N HIS A 162 6.75 12.92 0.06
CA HIS A 162 6.11 11.60 0.21
C HIS A 162 6.93 10.47 -0.42
N VAL A 163 7.48 10.68 -1.62
CA VAL A 163 8.23 9.65 -2.37
C VAL A 163 9.51 9.24 -1.64
N GLU A 164 10.23 10.21 -1.10
CA GLU A 164 11.48 9.98 -0.36
C GLU A 164 11.22 9.18 0.92
N ARG A 165 10.19 9.55 1.69
CA ARG A 165 9.81 8.85 2.91
C ARG A 165 9.43 7.40 2.64
N PHE A 166 8.62 7.18 1.60
CA PHE A 166 8.22 5.84 1.18
C PHE A 166 9.46 5.01 0.79
N MET A 167 10.33 5.54 -0.07
CA MET A 167 11.55 4.84 -0.51
C MET A 167 12.50 4.53 0.65
N SER A 168 12.70 5.48 1.57
CA SER A 168 13.54 5.28 2.75
C SER A 168 12.97 4.24 3.71
N CYS A 169 11.67 4.28 4.00
CA CYS A 169 11.02 3.28 4.83
C CYS A 169 11.09 1.88 4.18
N CYS A 170 10.86 1.77 2.87
CA CYS A 170 11.05 0.53 2.13
C CYS A 170 12.50 0.03 2.26
N GLY A 171 13.47 0.91 2.01
CA GLY A 171 14.89 0.58 2.11
C GLY A 171 15.27 0.04 3.48
N VAL A 172 14.85 0.69 4.57
CA VAL A 172 15.09 0.21 5.94
C VAL A 172 14.47 -1.16 6.18
N LEU A 173 13.21 -1.39 5.77
CA LEU A 173 12.55 -2.68 5.93
C LEU A 173 13.28 -3.79 5.15
N TYR A 174 13.73 -3.52 3.93
CA TYR A 174 14.50 -4.49 3.14
C TYR A 174 15.89 -4.76 3.74
N VAL A 175 16.60 -3.75 4.23
CA VAL A 175 17.90 -3.97 4.88
C VAL A 175 17.73 -4.78 6.17
N ILE A 176 16.69 -4.53 6.96
CA ILE A 176 16.37 -5.37 8.14
C ILE A 176 16.06 -6.80 7.71
N LEU A 177 15.26 -7.00 6.65
CA LEU A 177 14.96 -8.31 6.10
C LEU A 177 16.24 -9.04 5.67
N LEU A 178 17.13 -8.38 4.92
CA LEU A 178 18.42 -8.95 4.52
C LEU A 178 19.29 -9.28 5.73
N ASN A 179 19.29 -8.43 6.76
CA ASN A 179 20.02 -8.68 8.00
C ASN A 179 19.47 -9.89 8.78
N ILE A 180 18.16 -10.15 8.74
CA ILE A 180 17.57 -11.34 9.36
C ILE A 180 17.93 -12.61 8.58
N LEU A 181 17.98 -12.52 7.25
CA LEU A 181 18.20 -13.66 6.37
C LEU A 181 19.68 -14.08 6.26
N TRP A 182 20.59 -13.11 6.23
CA TRP A 182 22.03 -13.31 6.04
C TRP A 182 22.89 -12.89 7.24
N GLY A 183 22.30 -12.30 8.27
CA GLY A 183 23.05 -11.85 9.45
C GLY A 183 23.14 -12.92 10.52
N ASP A 184 24.34 -13.42 10.77
CA ASP A 184 24.60 -14.43 11.80
C ASP A 184 24.64 -13.87 13.24
N LYS A 185 24.56 -12.55 13.40
CA LYS A 185 24.86 -11.85 14.67
C LYS A 185 23.66 -11.58 15.57
N LEU A 186 22.43 -11.88 15.14
CA LEU A 186 21.21 -11.60 15.92
C LEU A 186 21.03 -12.53 17.13
N GLY A 187 21.78 -13.63 17.24
CA GLY A 187 21.68 -14.59 18.35
C GLY A 187 20.34 -15.33 18.43
N LEU A 188 19.42 -15.05 17.51
CA LEU A 188 18.11 -15.69 17.37
C LEU A 188 18.14 -16.63 16.17
N PRO A 189 17.44 -17.77 16.23
CA PRO A 189 17.18 -18.58 15.03
C PRO A 189 16.48 -17.74 13.96
N THR A 190 16.94 -17.86 12.70
CA THR A 190 16.44 -17.07 11.57
C THR A 190 14.93 -17.22 11.36
N ASP A 191 14.38 -18.43 11.57
CA ASP A 191 12.94 -18.69 11.49
C ASP A 191 12.14 -17.87 12.52
N ILE A 192 12.63 -17.78 13.76
CA ILE A 192 11.98 -16.99 14.82
C ILE A 192 12.08 -15.50 14.49
N ALA A 193 13.27 -15.03 14.10
CA ALA A 193 13.50 -13.63 13.75
C ALA A 193 12.64 -13.18 12.55
N PHE A 194 12.52 -14.03 11.52
CA PHE A 194 11.71 -13.77 10.33
C PHE A 194 10.22 -13.72 10.65
N ASN A 195 9.70 -14.70 11.40
CA ASN A 195 8.29 -14.70 11.80
C ASN A 195 7.95 -13.53 12.74
N LEU A 196 8.86 -13.15 13.64
CA LEU A 196 8.69 -11.97 14.50
C LEU A 196 8.69 -10.68 13.68
N PHE A 197 9.51 -10.60 12.64
CA PHE A 197 9.53 -9.46 11.72
C PHE A 197 8.23 -9.32 10.94
N ILE A 198 7.69 -10.42 10.38
CA ILE A 198 6.38 -10.41 9.72
C ILE A 198 5.27 -10.00 10.70
N LEU A 199 5.29 -10.53 11.93
CA LEU A 199 4.32 -10.16 12.96
C LEU A 199 4.41 -8.67 13.31
N GLY A 200 5.62 -8.15 13.51
CA GLY A 200 5.85 -6.73 13.75
C GLY A 200 5.31 -5.87 12.61
N GLN A 201 5.59 -6.26 11.36
CA GLN A 201 5.08 -5.56 10.18
C GLN A 201 3.55 -5.61 10.09
N LEU A 202 2.91 -6.77 10.32
CA LEU A 202 1.45 -6.92 10.29
C LEU A 202 0.75 -6.11 11.38
N VAL A 203 1.27 -6.13 12.61
CA VAL A 203 0.72 -5.36 13.73
C VAL A 203 0.89 -3.87 13.46
N ALA A 204 2.08 -3.44 13.02
CA ALA A 204 2.33 -2.03 12.69
C ALA A 204 1.46 -1.56 11.52
N ALA A 205 1.34 -2.36 10.45
CA ALA A 205 0.49 -2.04 9.30
C ALA A 205 -0.99 -1.97 9.73
N GLY A 206 -1.48 -2.96 10.49
CA GLY A 206 -2.84 -2.97 11.02
C GLY A 206 -3.12 -1.74 11.88
N TRP A 207 -2.24 -1.43 12.83
CA TRP A 207 -2.38 -0.24 13.67
C TRP A 207 -2.46 1.05 12.85
N LEU A 208 -1.57 1.22 11.88
CA LEU A 208 -1.48 2.42 11.05
C LEU A 208 -2.62 2.55 10.04
N LEU A 209 -3.23 1.43 9.64
CA LEU A 209 -4.28 1.41 8.63
C LEU A 209 -5.68 1.47 9.21
N PHE A 210 -5.92 0.85 10.36
CA PHE A 210 -7.24 0.81 11.02
C PHE A 210 -7.51 2.03 11.90
N HIS A 211 -6.48 2.75 12.36
CA HIS A 211 -6.70 3.88 13.25
C HIS A 211 -7.33 5.08 12.49
N PRO A 212 -8.53 5.56 12.86
CA PRO A 212 -9.31 6.54 12.07
C PRO A 212 -8.71 7.95 12.01
N ARG A 213 -7.60 8.20 12.70
CA ARG A 213 -6.90 9.49 12.77
C ARG A 213 -5.40 9.37 12.56
N VAL A 214 -4.94 8.55 11.61
CA VAL A 214 -3.53 8.58 11.24
C VAL A 214 -3.26 9.86 10.44
N PRO A 215 -2.40 10.77 10.93
CA PRO A 215 -2.06 11.96 10.16
C PRO A 215 -1.39 11.55 8.85
N ALA A 216 -1.62 12.31 7.77
CA ALA A 216 -1.05 12.06 6.44
C ALA A 216 0.47 11.85 6.46
N PHE A 217 1.13 12.37 7.50
CA PHE A 217 2.52 12.16 7.85
C PHE A 217 3.00 10.69 7.90
N PHE A 218 2.15 9.74 8.32
CA PHE A 218 2.52 8.31 8.40
C PHE A 218 2.02 7.46 7.23
N GLN A 219 1.29 8.03 6.27
CA GLN A 219 0.83 7.28 5.10
C GLN A 219 1.96 6.58 4.32
N PRO A 220 3.12 7.24 4.04
CA PRO A 220 4.25 6.58 3.37
C PRO A 220 4.75 5.33 4.12
N LEU A 221 4.75 5.38 5.46
CA LEU A 221 5.16 4.26 6.30
C LEU A 221 4.18 3.08 6.22
N SER A 222 2.86 3.32 6.21
CA SER A 222 1.87 2.23 6.04
C SER A 222 2.03 1.52 4.70
N GLN A 223 2.27 2.29 3.63
CA GLN A 223 2.48 1.75 2.30
C GLN A 223 3.79 0.96 2.23
N ALA A 224 4.87 1.50 2.83
CA ALA A 224 6.14 0.80 2.91
C ALA A 224 6.05 -0.51 3.70
N LEU A 225 5.28 -0.56 4.79
CA LEU A 225 5.04 -1.78 5.55
C LEU A 225 4.33 -2.85 4.72
N ILE A 226 3.33 -2.47 3.91
CA ILE A 226 2.64 -3.40 3.01
C ILE A 226 3.58 -3.92 1.91
N VAL A 227 4.39 -3.04 1.32
CA VAL A 227 5.38 -3.43 0.30
C VAL A 227 6.46 -4.32 0.91
N GLY A 228 6.89 -4.01 2.14
CA GLY A 228 7.80 -4.84 2.92
C GLY A 228 7.22 -6.23 3.21
N LEU A 229 5.95 -6.32 3.63
CA LEU A 229 5.24 -7.59 3.83
C LEU A 229 5.19 -8.41 2.53
N ALA A 230 4.84 -7.76 1.41
CA ALA A 230 4.83 -8.41 0.11
C ALA A 230 6.24 -8.92 -0.28
N GLY A 231 7.28 -8.13 -0.03
CA GLY A 231 8.67 -8.52 -0.23
C GLY A 231 9.07 -9.75 0.61
N SER A 232 8.75 -9.75 1.91
CA SER A 232 9.02 -10.88 2.81
C SER A 232 8.33 -12.16 2.36
N VAL A 233 7.06 -12.08 1.93
CA VAL A 233 6.30 -13.25 1.50
C VAL A 233 6.72 -13.73 0.11
N LEU A 234 7.12 -12.83 -0.79
CA LEU A 234 7.74 -13.18 -2.07
C LEU A 234 9.05 -13.93 -1.85
N PHE A 235 9.89 -13.44 -0.94
CA PHE A 235 11.12 -14.13 -0.56
C PHE A 235 10.83 -15.55 -0.08
N LEU A 236 9.92 -15.72 0.89
CA LEU A 236 9.50 -17.03 1.41
C LEU A 236 8.96 -17.96 0.31
N SER A 237 8.17 -17.42 -0.63
CA SER A 237 7.57 -18.22 -1.72
C SER A 237 8.57 -18.57 -2.84
N SER A 238 9.64 -17.79 -2.99
CA SER A 238 10.71 -18.01 -3.98
C SER A 238 11.80 -18.96 -3.49
N HIS A 239 12.03 -19.00 -2.17
CA HIS A 239 13.09 -19.81 -1.57
C HIS A 239 12.94 -21.30 -1.89
N THR A 240 11.70 -21.80 -1.86
CA THR A 240 11.34 -23.19 -2.13
C THR A 240 11.62 -23.63 -3.58
N GLU A 241 11.62 -22.70 -4.55
CA GLU A 241 11.89 -23.00 -5.98
C GLU A 241 13.38 -22.91 -6.33
N PHE A 242 14.07 -21.87 -5.85
CA PHE A 242 15.35 -21.46 -6.42
C PHE A 242 16.57 -21.79 -5.56
N ASN A 243 16.35 -22.33 -4.35
CA ASN A 243 17.41 -22.78 -3.44
C ASN A 243 18.61 -21.81 -3.32
N TYR A 244 18.30 -20.50 -3.19
CA TYR A 244 19.30 -19.42 -3.22
C TYR A 244 20.25 -19.37 -2.01
N LEU A 245 20.03 -20.19 -0.98
CA LEU A 245 20.85 -20.25 0.22
C LEU A 245 21.53 -21.62 0.28
N ASP A 246 22.86 -21.65 0.31
CA ASP A 246 23.66 -22.87 0.48
C ASP A 246 23.41 -23.57 1.84
N ASN A 247 22.73 -22.89 2.77
CA ASN A 247 22.30 -23.45 4.04
C ASN A 247 20.81 -23.83 3.98
N PRO A 248 20.43 -25.05 4.40
CA PRO A 248 19.04 -25.47 4.56
C PRO A 248 18.44 -24.79 5.80
N LEU A 249 18.33 -23.46 5.78
CA LEU A 249 17.57 -22.70 6.75
C LEU A 249 16.10 -22.87 6.38
N VAL A 250 15.52 -23.95 6.87
CA VAL A 250 14.10 -24.29 6.71
C VAL A 250 13.28 -23.27 7.51
N ILE A 251 13.07 -22.08 6.94
CA ILE A 251 12.05 -21.15 7.44
C ILE A 251 10.71 -21.85 7.21
N SER A 252 10.01 -22.16 8.29
CA SER A 252 8.78 -22.92 8.21
C SER A 252 7.63 -22.00 7.74
N PRO A 253 7.00 -22.26 6.57
CA PRO A 253 5.94 -21.39 6.07
C PRO A 253 4.68 -21.40 6.95
N SER A 254 4.54 -22.41 7.80
CA SER A 254 3.36 -22.68 8.61
C SER A 254 2.98 -21.53 9.55
N ILE A 255 3.96 -20.92 10.23
CA ILE A 255 3.70 -19.85 11.20
C ILE A 255 3.21 -18.59 10.48
N SER A 256 3.93 -18.20 9.42
CA SER A 256 3.54 -17.07 8.56
C SER A 256 2.13 -17.28 7.97
N ASN A 257 1.81 -18.50 7.54
CA ASN A 257 0.50 -18.84 7.00
C ASN A 257 -0.64 -18.67 8.02
N ILE A 258 -0.45 -19.17 9.25
CA ILE A 258 -1.42 -18.96 10.36
C ILE A 258 -1.61 -17.46 10.63
N LEU A 259 -0.52 -16.70 10.62
CA LEU A 259 -0.55 -15.27 10.91
C LEU A 259 -1.31 -14.48 9.83
N PHE A 260 -1.08 -14.76 8.54
CA PHE A 260 -1.85 -14.15 7.45
C PHE A 260 -3.31 -14.63 7.44
N ALA A 261 -3.59 -15.87 7.83
CA ALA A 261 -4.95 -16.38 7.94
C ALA A 261 -5.74 -15.64 9.02
N LEU A 262 -5.14 -15.46 10.21
CA LEU A 262 -5.73 -14.68 11.29
C LEU A 262 -5.93 -13.22 10.87
N ALA A 263 -4.95 -12.61 10.19
CA ALA A 263 -5.07 -11.26 9.65
C ALA A 263 -6.22 -11.14 8.65
N LEU A 264 -6.37 -12.11 7.74
CA LEU A 264 -7.45 -12.14 6.75
C LEU A 264 -8.83 -12.30 7.41
N ILE A 265 -8.96 -13.21 8.37
CA ILE A 265 -10.20 -13.42 9.13
C ILE A 265 -10.59 -12.13 9.88
N PHE A 266 -9.62 -11.52 10.56
CA PHE A 266 -9.83 -10.23 11.24
C PHE A 266 -10.31 -9.16 10.25
N LEU A 267 -9.71 -9.10 9.07
CA LEU A 267 -10.05 -8.13 8.04
C LEU A 267 -11.45 -8.35 7.47
N ILE A 268 -11.87 -9.59 7.24
CA ILE A 268 -13.23 -9.93 6.80
C ILE A 268 -14.26 -9.49 7.85
N ILE A 269 -14.00 -9.75 9.14
CA ILE A 269 -14.89 -9.35 10.24
C ILE A 269 -14.95 -7.82 10.35
N TRP A 270 -13.81 -7.15 10.23
CA TRP A 270 -13.73 -5.69 10.27
C TRP A 270 -14.48 -5.06 9.09
N ALA A 271 -14.25 -5.54 7.86
CA ALA A 271 -14.89 -5.04 6.65
C ALA A 271 -16.42 -5.25 6.67
N ALA A 272 -16.91 -6.27 7.38
CA ALA A 272 -18.33 -6.51 7.56
C ALA A 272 -19.02 -5.59 8.59
N GLY A 273 -18.30 -4.66 9.23
CA GLY A 273 -18.84 -3.77 10.25
C GLY A 273 -18.77 -4.33 11.68
N GLY A 274 -17.83 -5.23 11.95
CA GLY A 274 -17.51 -5.71 13.30
C GLY A 274 -18.33 -6.91 13.79
N LYS A 275 -18.21 -7.20 15.09
CA LYS A 275 -18.71 -8.45 15.72
C LYS A 275 -20.23 -8.64 15.60
N GLU A 276 -21.00 -7.55 15.48
CA GLU A 276 -22.46 -7.59 15.40
C GLU A 276 -22.97 -8.24 14.09
N HIS A 277 -22.16 -8.20 13.03
CA HIS A 277 -22.50 -8.74 11.72
C HIS A 277 -21.89 -10.12 11.44
N MET A 278 -21.22 -10.72 12.44
CA MET A 278 -20.54 -12.00 12.31
C MET A 278 -21.49 -13.17 11.95
N LYS A 279 -22.79 -13.03 12.23
CA LYS A 279 -23.82 -14.04 11.92
C LYS A 279 -24.36 -13.94 10.48
N ARG A 280 -23.95 -12.96 9.68
CA ARG A 280 -24.39 -12.86 8.29
C ARG A 280 -23.75 -13.99 7.48
N GLU A 281 -24.58 -14.72 6.70
CA GLU A 281 -24.12 -15.86 5.89
C GLU A 281 -22.90 -15.55 5.00
N PRO A 282 -22.77 -14.37 4.35
CA PRO A 282 -21.58 -14.04 3.55
C PRO A 282 -20.28 -13.97 4.36
N VAL A 283 -20.34 -13.51 5.62
CA VAL A 283 -19.17 -13.40 6.51
C VAL A 283 -18.72 -14.79 6.95
N ILE A 284 -19.67 -15.66 7.30
CA ILE A 284 -19.40 -17.05 7.67
C ILE A 284 -18.75 -17.80 6.49
N VAL A 285 -19.30 -17.66 5.28
CA VAL A 285 -18.72 -18.25 4.06
C VAL A 285 -17.31 -17.70 3.80
N GLY A 286 -17.09 -16.40 4.00
CA GLY A 286 -15.77 -15.78 3.87
C GLY A 286 -14.74 -16.31 4.87
N VAL A 287 -15.13 -16.48 6.13
CA VAL A 287 -14.26 -17.03 7.19
C VAL A 287 -13.95 -18.50 6.94
N ILE A 288 -14.94 -19.32 6.58
CA ILE A 288 -14.73 -20.73 6.20
C ILE A 288 -13.81 -20.81 4.99
N GLY A 289 -14.03 -19.95 3.98
CA GLY A 289 -13.17 -19.85 2.81
C GLY A 289 -11.73 -19.49 3.18
N ALA A 290 -11.53 -18.52 4.07
CA ALA A 290 -10.20 -18.12 4.55
C ALA A 290 -9.48 -19.25 5.31
N ILE A 291 -10.20 -20.00 6.15
CA ILE A 291 -9.64 -21.16 6.88
C ILE A 291 -9.26 -22.27 5.90
N LEU A 292 -10.17 -22.63 4.98
CA LEU A 292 -9.90 -23.65 3.96
C LEU A 292 -8.69 -23.24 3.11
N LEU A 293 -8.63 -21.97 2.72
CA LEU A 293 -7.52 -21.43 1.95
C LEU A 293 -6.22 -21.45 2.74
N ALA A 294 -6.23 -21.12 4.03
CA ALA A 294 -5.05 -21.20 4.89
C ALA A 294 -4.53 -22.64 5.02
N VAL A 295 -5.40 -23.64 5.06
CA VAL A 295 -4.98 -25.06 5.09
C VAL A 295 -4.36 -25.49 3.76
N LEU A 296 -4.85 -24.96 2.64
CA LEU A 296 -4.47 -25.40 1.29
C LEU A 296 -3.39 -24.55 0.61
N SER A 297 -3.22 -23.29 1.01
CA SER A 297 -2.52 -22.27 0.23
C SER A 297 -1.27 -21.74 0.93
N ALA A 298 -0.38 -21.17 0.11
CA ALA A 298 0.78 -20.42 0.59
C ALA A 298 0.37 -19.04 1.16
N PRO A 299 1.17 -18.49 2.10
CA PRO A 299 0.93 -17.19 2.72
C PRO A 299 0.76 -16.03 1.71
N GLY A 300 1.35 -16.13 0.52
CA GLY A 300 1.23 -15.12 -0.55
C GLY A 300 -0.18 -14.94 -1.10
N ILE A 301 -0.96 -16.03 -1.19
CA ILE A 301 -2.34 -15.97 -1.67
C ILE A 301 -3.22 -15.27 -0.62
N LEU A 302 -3.03 -15.59 0.66
CA LEU A 302 -3.73 -14.94 1.77
C LEU A 302 -3.45 -13.44 1.83
N LEU A 303 -2.18 -13.04 1.70
CA LEU A 303 -1.79 -11.64 1.68
C LEU A 303 -2.45 -10.88 0.52
N SER A 304 -2.43 -11.46 -0.69
CA SER A 304 -3.01 -10.82 -1.89
C SER A 304 -4.51 -10.60 -1.77
N LEU A 305 -5.23 -11.61 -1.27
CA LEU A 305 -6.66 -11.49 -1.00
C LEU A 305 -6.94 -10.48 0.12
N GLY A 306 -6.13 -10.50 1.19
CA GLY A 306 -6.23 -9.52 2.27
C GLY A 306 -6.10 -8.10 1.77
N LEU A 307 -5.11 -7.81 0.92
CA LEU A 307 -4.92 -6.49 0.30
C LEU A 307 -6.07 -6.10 -0.62
N MET A 308 -6.60 -7.06 -1.39
CA MET A 308 -7.73 -6.80 -2.28
C MET A 308 -9.01 -6.43 -1.50
N ILE A 309 -9.33 -7.20 -0.44
CA ILE A 309 -10.48 -6.92 0.44
C ILE A 309 -10.25 -5.61 1.19
N PHE A 310 -9.04 -5.35 1.67
CA PHE A 310 -8.68 -4.11 2.37
C PHE A 310 -8.89 -2.88 1.47
N GLY A 311 -8.33 -2.91 0.25
CA GLY A 311 -8.48 -1.81 -0.70
C GLY A 311 -9.93 -1.57 -1.09
N TYR A 312 -10.72 -2.65 -1.25
CA TYR A 312 -12.15 -2.55 -1.53
C TYR A 312 -12.91 -1.90 -0.36
N ALA A 313 -12.66 -2.34 0.87
CA ALA A 313 -13.31 -1.82 2.07
C ALA A 313 -12.96 -0.35 2.35
N ARG A 314 -11.74 0.09 2.02
CA ARG A 314 -11.29 1.48 2.19
C ARG A 314 -11.53 2.37 0.97
N HIS A 315 -12.10 1.84 -0.11
CA HIS A 315 -12.20 2.49 -1.43
C HIS A 315 -10.85 3.02 -1.97
N ASP A 316 -9.73 2.41 -1.58
CA ASP A 316 -8.40 2.79 -2.01
C ASP A 316 -7.92 1.87 -3.14
N ARG A 317 -7.84 2.45 -4.35
CA ARG A 317 -7.47 1.74 -5.57
C ARG A 317 -6.03 1.21 -5.53
N LEU A 318 -5.14 1.82 -4.76
CA LEU A 318 -3.74 1.40 -4.73
C LEU A 318 -3.59 0.00 -4.11
N PHE A 319 -4.25 -0.26 -2.99
CA PHE A 319 -4.18 -1.57 -2.32
C PHE A 319 -4.90 -2.66 -3.11
N THR A 320 -6.05 -2.34 -3.72
CA THR A 320 -6.75 -3.29 -4.61
C THR A 320 -5.90 -3.64 -5.84
N LEU A 321 -5.30 -2.64 -6.49
CA LEU A 321 -4.42 -2.86 -7.64
C LEU A 321 -3.19 -3.70 -7.24
N PHE A 322 -2.57 -3.39 -6.10
CA PHE A 322 -1.41 -4.13 -5.61
C PHE A 322 -1.74 -5.59 -5.31
N GLY A 323 -2.87 -5.86 -4.63
CA GLY A 323 -3.37 -7.22 -4.42
C GLY A 323 -3.67 -7.96 -5.73
N PHE A 324 -4.27 -7.26 -6.71
CA PHE A 324 -4.56 -7.83 -8.03
C PHE A 324 -3.30 -8.20 -8.82
N VAL A 325 -2.23 -7.41 -8.72
CA VAL A 325 -0.95 -7.69 -9.38
C VAL A 325 -0.18 -8.81 -8.67
N LEU A 326 -0.20 -8.84 -7.33
CA LEU A 326 0.48 -9.87 -6.54
C LEU A 326 -0.17 -11.24 -6.67
N LEU A 327 -1.50 -11.30 -6.82
CA LEU A 327 -2.23 -12.57 -6.87
C LEU A 327 -1.73 -13.51 -8.01
N PRO A 328 -1.61 -13.09 -9.29
CA PRO A 328 -1.01 -13.89 -10.34
C PRO A 328 0.42 -14.35 -10.04
N VAL A 329 1.25 -13.48 -9.45
CA VAL A 329 2.64 -13.80 -9.11
C VAL A 329 2.70 -14.90 -8.06
N PHE A 330 1.90 -14.81 -7.00
CA PHE A 330 1.85 -15.84 -5.97
C PHE A 330 1.16 -17.12 -6.45
N LEU A 331 0.17 -17.05 -7.34
CA LEU A 331 -0.40 -18.23 -7.98
C LEU A 331 0.62 -18.95 -8.85
N TRP A 332 1.42 -18.19 -9.59
CA TRP A 332 2.54 -18.74 -10.36
C TRP A 332 3.52 -19.46 -9.45
N LEU A 333 4.05 -18.76 -8.42
CA LEU A 333 4.98 -19.38 -7.47
C LEU A 333 4.37 -20.60 -6.76
N TYR A 334 3.11 -20.53 -6.35
CA TYR A 334 2.41 -21.66 -5.74
C TYR A 334 2.26 -22.85 -6.69
N TYR A 335 1.94 -22.61 -7.97
CA TYR A 335 1.82 -23.66 -8.98
C TYR A 335 3.14 -24.40 -9.20
N TYR A 336 4.25 -23.67 -9.19
CA TYR A 336 5.58 -24.23 -9.39
C TYR A 336 6.06 -25.02 -8.17
N ASN A 337 5.87 -24.46 -6.96
CA ASN A 337 6.18 -25.10 -5.68
C ASN A 337 5.40 -26.39 -5.37
N LEU A 338 4.33 -26.71 -6.11
CA LEU A 338 3.64 -27.98 -5.95
C LEU A 338 4.49 -29.12 -6.54
N ASP A 339 5.06 -29.94 -5.65
CA ASP A 339 5.77 -31.22 -5.94
C ASP A 339 4.81 -32.30 -6.43
N ILE A 340 4.12 -32.00 -7.53
CA ILE A 340 2.99 -32.75 -8.05
C ILE A 340 3.22 -32.99 -9.54
N SER A 341 2.82 -34.16 -10.04
CA SER A 341 2.97 -34.47 -11.47
C SER A 341 2.15 -33.52 -12.36
N LEU A 342 2.60 -33.31 -13.60
CA LEU A 342 1.88 -32.46 -14.58
C LEU A 342 0.41 -32.89 -14.77
N LEU A 343 0.13 -34.19 -14.68
CA LEU A 343 -1.22 -34.73 -14.76
C LEU A 343 -2.08 -34.25 -13.57
N GLN A 344 -1.57 -34.36 -12.35
CA GLN A 344 -2.30 -33.90 -11.16
C GLN A 344 -2.48 -32.37 -11.17
N LYS A 345 -1.50 -31.60 -11.65
CA LYS A 345 -1.64 -30.15 -11.87
C LYS A 345 -2.80 -29.82 -12.85
N SER A 346 -2.94 -30.61 -13.93
CA SER A 346 -4.05 -30.45 -14.88
C SER A 346 -5.42 -30.78 -14.27
N ILE A 347 -5.51 -31.81 -13.41
CA ILE A 347 -6.74 -32.15 -12.69
C ILE A 347 -7.14 -31.02 -11.73
N ILE A 348 -6.18 -30.43 -11.01
CA ILE A 348 -6.43 -29.30 -10.12
C ILE A 348 -6.98 -28.10 -10.90
N LEU A 349 -6.45 -27.83 -12.10
CA LEU A 349 -6.90 -26.72 -12.93
C LEU A 349 -8.32 -26.92 -13.48
N VAL A 350 -8.64 -28.14 -13.93
CA VAL A 350 -10.00 -28.48 -14.39
C VAL A 350 -10.98 -28.42 -13.23
N THR A 351 -10.61 -28.97 -12.07
CA THR A 351 -11.45 -28.98 -10.87
C THR A 351 -11.70 -27.56 -10.35
N SER A 352 -10.67 -26.70 -10.30
CA SER A 352 -10.82 -25.31 -9.88
C SER A 352 -11.70 -24.50 -10.84
N GLY A 353 -11.60 -24.75 -12.16
CA GLY A 353 -12.49 -24.17 -13.15
C GLY A 353 -13.96 -24.56 -12.94
N ILE A 354 -14.24 -25.85 -12.69
CA ILE A 354 -15.59 -26.33 -12.37
C ILE A 354 -16.12 -25.68 -11.09
N VAL A 355 -15.29 -25.60 -10.04
CA VAL A 355 -15.65 -24.97 -8.77
C VAL A 355 -15.95 -23.48 -8.94
N MET A 356 -15.17 -22.73 -9.74
CA MET A 356 -15.47 -21.32 -10.02
C MET A 356 -16.80 -21.14 -10.75
N ILE A 357 -17.12 -22.01 -11.71
CA ILE A 357 -18.39 -21.96 -12.45
C ILE A 357 -19.55 -22.27 -11.49
N ALA A 358 -19.42 -23.31 -10.66
CA ALA A 358 -20.41 -23.66 -9.65
C ALA A 358 -20.61 -22.53 -8.63
N GLY A 359 -19.52 -21.90 -8.17
CA GLY A 359 -19.56 -20.74 -7.28
C GLY A 359 -20.26 -19.54 -7.90
N LYS A 360 -19.95 -19.21 -9.16
CA LYS A 360 -20.65 -18.14 -9.90
C LYS A 360 -22.14 -18.44 -10.05
N PHE A 361 -22.50 -19.68 -10.36
CA PHE A 361 -23.90 -20.09 -10.49
C PHE A 361 -24.63 -20.00 -9.15
N TYR A 362 -23.98 -20.41 -8.06
CA TYR A 362 -24.50 -20.29 -6.69
C TYR A 362 -24.72 -18.84 -6.26
N LEU A 363 -23.75 -17.96 -6.53
CA LEU A 363 -23.87 -16.52 -6.27
C LEU A 363 -25.01 -15.88 -7.05
N LYS A 364 -25.17 -16.26 -8.32
CA LYS A 364 -26.26 -15.81 -9.19
C LYS A 364 -27.63 -16.29 -8.68
N LEU A 365 -27.73 -17.55 -8.23
CA LEU A 365 -28.96 -18.14 -7.67
C LEU A 365 -29.38 -17.47 -6.36
N ARG A 366 -28.43 -17.16 -5.48
CA ARG A 366 -28.72 -16.47 -4.21
C ARG A 366 -28.95 -14.96 -4.33
N GLY A 367 -28.80 -14.39 -5.53
CA GLY A 367 -29.08 -12.99 -5.78
C GLY A 367 -28.08 -12.01 -5.15
N TRP A 368 -26.93 -12.49 -4.67
CA TRP A 368 -25.87 -11.66 -4.07
C TRP A 368 -25.16 -10.75 -5.08
N ASP A 369 -25.37 -10.99 -6.38
CA ASP A 369 -24.89 -10.16 -7.49
C ASP A 369 -25.78 -8.92 -7.75
N ARG A 370 -26.89 -8.78 -7.02
CA ARG A 370 -27.73 -7.58 -7.11
C ARG A 370 -27.21 -6.55 -6.10
N ALA A 371 -26.35 -5.65 -6.57
CA ALA A 371 -26.36 -4.31 -6.03
C ALA A 371 -27.79 -3.79 -6.21
N ALA A 372 -28.61 -3.85 -5.17
CA ALA A 372 -29.98 -3.39 -5.22
C ALA A 372 -29.94 -1.93 -5.72
N PRO A 373 -30.56 -1.61 -6.88
CA PRO A 373 -30.85 -0.24 -7.19
C PRO A 373 -31.72 0.25 -6.04
N GLN A 374 -31.30 1.30 -5.35
CA GLN A 374 -32.21 2.04 -4.48
C GLN A 374 -33.32 2.56 -5.39
N GLU A 375 -34.46 1.85 -5.44
CA GLU A 375 -35.68 2.42 -6.01
C GLU A 375 -36.04 3.63 -5.13
N PRO A 376 -36.14 4.84 -5.69
CA PRO A 376 -36.59 5.99 -4.92
C PRO A 376 -38.00 5.69 -4.42
N LEU A 377 -38.20 5.84 -3.11
CA LEU A 377 -39.51 5.77 -2.45
C LEU A 377 -40.54 6.54 -3.28
N LYS A 378 -41.46 5.80 -3.90
CA LYS A 378 -42.63 6.36 -4.55
C LYS A 378 -43.51 6.91 -3.42
N ASN A 379 -43.41 8.21 -3.17
CA ASN A 379 -44.33 8.91 -2.27
C ASN A 379 -45.76 8.72 -2.79
N GLU A 380 -46.51 7.83 -2.14
CA GLU A 380 -47.98 7.86 -2.21
C GLU A 380 -48.42 9.15 -1.52
N ILE A 381 -48.68 10.17 -2.32
CA ILE A 381 -49.50 11.31 -1.91
C ILE A 381 -50.91 10.74 -1.74
N VAL A 382 -51.28 10.47 -0.48
CA VAL A 382 -52.66 10.20 -0.08
C VAL A 382 -53.43 11.50 -0.25
N ASP A 383 -54.12 11.63 -1.38
CA ASP A 383 -55.12 12.66 -1.62
C ASP A 383 -56.36 12.33 -0.78
N LYS A 384 -56.42 12.84 0.45
CA LYS A 384 -57.66 12.96 1.22
C LYS A 384 -58.42 14.18 0.69
N GLY A 385 -59.15 13.96 -0.41
CA GLY A 385 -60.23 14.84 -0.84
C GLY A 385 -61.48 14.55 -0.01
N ASP A 386 -61.65 15.31 1.07
CA ASP A 386 -62.92 15.43 1.78
C ASP A 386 -63.98 16.06 0.85
N THR A 387 -65.02 15.31 0.51
CA THR A 387 -66.29 15.87 0.04
C THR A 387 -67.43 15.29 0.86
N SER A 388 -67.87 16.06 1.87
CA SER A 388 -69.24 15.99 2.40
C SER A 388 -69.63 17.35 3.01
N CYS A 389 -70.51 18.04 2.29
CA CYS A 389 -71.62 18.90 2.73
C CYS A 389 -71.44 19.87 3.92
N ALA A 390 -71.44 21.18 3.62
CA ALA A 390 -72.40 22.19 4.11
C ALA A 390 -72.22 23.50 3.34
#